data_AF-A0A925VN57-F1
#
_entry.id   AF-A0A925VN57-F1
#
_cell.length_a   1.000
_cell.length_b   1.000
_cell.length_c   1.000
_cell.angle_alpha   90.00
_cell.angle_beta   90.00
_cell.angle_gamma   90.00
#
_symmetry.space_group_name_H-M   'P 1'
#
loop_
_entity.id
_entity.type
_entity.pdbx_description
1 polymer ?
#
loop_
_entity_poly.entity_id
_entity_poly.type
_entity_poly.pdbx_seq_one_letter_code
_entity_poly.pdbx_strand_id
1 'polypeptide(L)' 'MHYHIVGIAGAGVGAIAQILLDQGHTVSGS' A
#
# COMPACT_ATOMS: atom_id res chain seq x y z
N MET A 1 -1.43 11.79 -2.84
CA MET A 1 -1.36 11.57 -1.37
C MET A 1 -0.46 10.37 -1.15
N HIS A 2 0.47 10.44 -0.19
CA HIS A 2 1.50 9.41 -0.01
C HIS A 2 1.19 8.59 1.25
N TYR A 3 1.03 7.28 1.10
CA TYR A 3 0.70 6.37 2.19
C TYR A 3 1.94 5.55 2.58
N HIS A 4 2.22 5.48 3.88
CA HIS A 4 3.24 4.56 4.41
C HIS A 4 2.54 3.46 5.19
N ILE A 5 2.68 2.22 4.74
CA ILE A 5 1.99 1.07 5.31
C ILE A 5 3.01 0.12 5.93
N VAL A 6 2.89 -0.09 7.24
CA VAL A 6 3.74 -1.01 8.00
C VAL A 6 3.19 -2.44 7.87
N GLY A 7 4.06 -3.41 7.58
CA GLY A 7 3.68 -4.79 7.35
C GLY A 7 3.12 -5.03 5.95
N ILE A 8 3.56 -4.28 4.94
CA ILE A 8 3.05 -4.37 3.56
C ILE A 8 3.28 -5.74 2.92
N ALA A 9 4.28 -6.48 3.42
CA ALA A 9 4.57 -7.86 3.01
C ALA A 9 3.56 -8.88 3.57
N GLY A 10 2.68 -8.49 4.50
CA GLY A 10 1.57 -9.33 4.96
C GLY A 10 0.49 -9.46 3.89
N ALA A 11 -0.02 -10.68 3.68
CA ALA A 11 -0.94 -11.00 2.58
C ALA A 11 -2.19 -10.10 2.47
N GLY A 12 -2.68 -9.56 3.59
CA GLY A 12 -3.84 -8.65 3.59
C GLY A 12 -3.50 -7.18 3.26
N VAL A 13 -2.28 -6.75 3.56
CA VAL A 13 -1.86 -5.35 3.47
C VAL A 13 -1.39 -5.00 2.06
N GLY A 14 -0.75 -5.96 1.37
CA GLY A 14 -0.38 -5.82 -0.04
C GLY A 14 -1.58 -5.61 -0.96
N ALA A 15 -2.72 -6.25 -0.70
CA ALA A 15 -3.94 -6.06 -1.49
C ALA A 15 -4.50 -4.64 -1.39
N ILE A 16 -4.44 -4.03 -0.20
CA ILE A 16 -4.89 -2.65 0.03
C ILE A 16 -3.90 -1.68 -0.63
N ALA A 17 -2.59 -1.94 -0.52
CA ALA A 17 -1.57 -1.15 -1.20
C ALA A 17 -1.78 -1.12 -2.71
N GLN A 18 -2.16 -2.27 -3.31
CA GLN A 18 -2.45 -2.37 -4.75
C GLN A 18 -3.61 -1.46 -5.16
N ILE A 19 -4.71 -1.46 -4.40
CA ILE A 19 -5.88 -0.61 -4.67
C ILE A 19 -5.51 0.88 -4.58
N LEU A 20 -4.70 1.25 -3.58
CA LEU A 20 -4.24 2.63 -3.42
C LEU A 20 -3.31 3.05 -4.57
N LEU A 21 -2.44 2.15 -5.04
CA LEU A 21 -1.60 2.38 -6.23
C LEU A 21 -2.45 2.57 -7.49
N ASP A 22 -3.48 1.73 -7.69
CA ASP A 22 -4.41 1.82 -8.83
C ASP A 22 -5.22 3.13 -8.84
N GLN A 23 -5.46 3.73 -7.67
CA GLN A 23 -6.07 5.06 -7.52
C GLN A 23 -5.11 6.22 -7.83
N GLY A 24 -3.86 5.93 -8.19
CA GLY A 24 -2.82 6.93 -8.42
C GLY A 24 -2.23 7.48 -7.12
N HIS A 25 -2.42 6.80 -6.00
CA HIS A 25 -1.74 7.14 -4.75
C HIS A 25 -0.38 6.47 -4.71
N THR A 26 0.60 7.16 -4.11
CA THR A 26 1.92 6.59 -3.92
C THR A 26 1.93 5.84 -2.58
N VAL A 27 2.30 4.57 -2.62
CA VAL A 27 2.40 3.73 -1.42
C VAL A 27 3.85 3.32 -1.20
N SER A 28 4.31 3.47 0.03
CA SER A 28 5.58 2.96 0.53
C SER A 28 5.28 2.03 1.70
N GLY A 29 6.16 1.08 2.01
CA GLY A 29 5.95 0.23 3.17
C GLY A 29 7.23 -0.27 3.81
N SER A 30 7.08 -0.71 5.05
CA SER A 30 8.07 -1.41 5.86
C SER A 30 7.60 -2.80 6.25
#